data_AF-A0A3M1X9L9-F1
#
_entry.id   AF-A0A3M1X9L9-F1
#
_cell.length_a   1.000
_cell.length_b   1.000
_cell.length_c   1.000
_cell.angle_alpha   90.00
_cell.angle_beta   90.00
_cell.angle_gamma   90.00
#
_symmetry.space_group_name_H-M   'P 1'
#
loop_
_entity.id
_entity.type
_entity.pdbx_description
1 polymer ?
#
loop_
_entity_poly.entity_id
_entity_poly.type
_entity_poly.pdbx_seq_one_letter_code
_entity_poly.pdbx_strand_id
1 'polypeptide(L)'
;MTVEAMVEEISMRELGYYLALLEHQRDHGKQRLPADLTPDDLTILEQLRERLAELEQWNILNRIVDELPAYECRTENPILENHQDFFLYFFVLHKARTQSANKNCMRVFRHLNYCYRCFKAFSAVSRTFFNTKENLNSRDNRIPETTG
;
A
#
# COMPACT_ATOMS: atom_id res chain seq x y z
N MET A 1 17.63 19.31 0.17
CA MET A 1 17.90 17.94 0.65
C MET A 1 16.63 17.15 0.41
N THR A 2 16.60 16.37 -0.65
CA THR A 2 15.54 15.39 -0.93
C THR A 2 15.80 14.18 -0.03
N VAL A 3 14.78 13.73 0.69
CA VAL A 3 14.81 12.46 1.43
C VAL A 3 14.70 11.35 0.37
N GLU A 4 15.81 11.08 -0.29
CA GLU A 4 15.98 9.87 -1.09
C GLU A 4 16.59 8.80 -0.19
N ALA A 5 15.96 7.62 -0.21
CA ALA A 5 16.34 6.36 0.44
C ALA A 5 16.14 6.26 1.96
N MET A 6 15.22 5.38 2.37
CA MET A 6 15.51 4.23 3.25
C MET A 6 14.28 3.31 3.42
N VAL A 7 13.70 2.84 2.30
CA VAL A 7 13.14 1.49 2.26
C VAL A 7 13.99 0.73 1.24
N GLU A 8 15.24 0.46 1.61
CA GLU A 8 16.05 -0.48 0.83
C GLU A 8 15.42 -1.88 0.95
N GLU A 9 14.92 -2.37 -0.18
CA GLU A 9 14.65 -3.77 -0.51
C GLU A 9 13.54 -4.55 0.22
N ILE A 10 12.40 -3.95 0.56
CA ILE A 10 11.20 -4.80 0.77
C ILE A 10 10.66 -5.26 -0.59
N SER A 11 10.47 -6.56 -0.75
CA SER A 11 9.84 -7.13 -1.93
C SER A 11 8.39 -6.63 -2.07
N MET A 12 7.84 -6.71 -3.29
CA MET A 12 6.43 -6.38 -3.53
C MET A 12 5.46 -7.21 -2.66
N ARG A 13 5.85 -8.42 -2.25
CA ARG A 13 5.04 -9.22 -1.33
C ARG A 13 5.08 -8.65 0.08
N GLU A 14 6.25 -8.33 0.58
CA GLU A 14 6.43 -7.73 1.90
C GLU A 14 5.73 -6.38 2.00
N LEU A 15 5.82 -5.55 0.95
CA LEU A 15 5.06 -4.30 0.87
C LEU A 15 3.56 -4.56 1.05
N GLY A 16 2.98 -5.55 0.37
CA GLY A 16 1.57 -5.90 0.55
C GLY A 16 1.21 -6.29 1.99
N TYR A 17 2.09 -7.01 2.68
CA TYR A 17 1.91 -7.37 4.08
C TYR A 17 1.92 -6.13 5.00
N TYR A 18 2.92 -5.27 4.88
CA TYR A 18 3.02 -4.06 5.71
C TYR A 18 1.92 -3.05 5.43
N LEU A 19 1.45 -2.93 4.18
CA LEU A 19 0.30 -2.09 3.84
C LEU A 19 -0.98 -2.56 4.55
N ALA A 20 -1.19 -3.88 4.67
CA ALA A 20 -2.35 -4.42 5.36
C ALA A 20 -2.27 -4.15 6.87
N LEU A 21 -1.08 -4.29 7.47
CA LEU A 21 -0.84 -3.93 8.87
C LEU A 21 -1.06 -2.43 9.12
N LEU A 22 -0.59 -1.58 8.21
CA LEU A 22 -0.75 -0.13 8.30
C LEU A 22 -2.23 0.28 8.19
N GLU A 23 -2.97 -0.31 7.25
CA GLU A 23 -4.40 -0.07 7.12
C GLU A 23 -5.17 -0.56 8.35
N HIS A 24 -4.87 -1.77 8.83
CA HIS A 24 -5.48 -2.35 10.02
C HIS A 24 -5.21 -1.49 11.28
N GLN A 25 -3.97 -1.04 11.46
CA GLN A 25 -3.61 -0.10 12.53
C GLN A 25 -4.42 1.20 12.43
N ARG A 26 -4.66 1.71 11.21
CA ARG A 26 -5.44 2.94 11.03
C ARG A 26 -6.91 2.74 11.36
N ASP A 27 -7.46 1.57 11.03
CA ASP A 27 -8.87 1.23 11.28
C ASP A 27 -9.14 0.85 12.75
N HIS A 28 -8.18 0.25 13.47
CA HIS A 28 -8.38 -0.37 14.80
C HIS A 28 -7.43 0.11 15.92
N GLY A 29 -6.41 0.92 15.60
CA GLY A 29 -5.38 1.39 16.54
C GLY A 29 -4.12 0.50 16.62
N LYS A 30 -3.02 1.05 17.16
CA LYS A 30 -1.69 0.39 17.22
C LYS A 30 -1.67 -0.90 18.03
N GLN A 31 -2.51 -0.97 19.06
CA GLN A 31 -2.61 -2.09 20.01
C GLN A 31 -3.15 -3.39 19.41
N ARG A 32 -3.68 -3.35 18.17
CA ARG A 32 -4.26 -4.51 17.47
C ARG A 32 -3.30 -5.16 16.48
N LEU A 33 -2.06 -4.66 16.37
CA LEU A 33 -1.04 -5.32 15.56
C LEU A 33 -0.68 -6.70 16.11
N PRO A 34 -0.26 -7.65 15.25
CA PRO A 34 0.20 -8.95 15.69
C PRO A 34 1.33 -8.84 16.74
N ALA A 35 1.28 -9.68 17.77
CA ALA A 35 2.26 -9.66 18.86
C ALA A 35 3.63 -10.25 18.45
N ASP A 36 3.69 -10.93 17.31
CA ASP A 36 4.85 -11.63 16.76
C ASP A 36 5.69 -10.77 15.79
N LEU A 37 5.42 -9.46 15.69
CA LEU A 37 6.22 -8.54 14.89
C LEU A 37 7.63 -8.37 15.46
N THR A 38 8.62 -8.41 14.58
CA THR A 38 10.03 -8.18 14.90
C THR A 38 10.35 -6.68 15.01
N PRO A 39 11.49 -6.29 15.61
CA PRO A 39 11.94 -4.89 15.59
C PRO A 39 12.07 -4.30 14.17
N ASP A 40 12.46 -5.12 13.20
CA ASP A 40 12.60 -4.69 11.80
C ASP A 40 11.22 -4.41 11.18
N ASP A 41 10.23 -5.26 11.46
CA ASP A 41 8.83 -5.03 11.04
C ASP A 41 8.30 -3.70 11.58
N LEU A 42 8.56 -3.43 12.86
CA LEU A 42 8.14 -2.18 13.50
C LEU A 42 8.84 -0.97 12.87
N THR A 43 10.12 -1.11 12.51
CA THR A 43 10.89 -0.06 11.83
C THR A 43 10.31 0.23 10.45
N ILE A 44 10.01 -0.79 9.65
CA ILE A 44 9.39 -0.64 8.32
C ILE A 44 8.00 0.00 8.45
N LEU A 45 7.19 -0.41 9.44
CA LEU A 45 5.88 0.18 9.69
C LEU A 45 5.97 1.66 10.09
N GLU A 46 6.98 2.05 10.87
CA GLU A 46 7.20 3.46 11.20
C GLU A 46 7.58 4.27 9.96
N GLN A 47 8.52 3.78 9.15
CA GLN A 47 8.93 4.43 7.89
C GLN A 47 7.74 4.61 6.94
N LEU A 48 6.93 3.57 6.74
CA LEU A 48 5.73 3.66 5.91
C LEU A 48 4.69 4.63 6.50
N ARG A 49 4.62 4.78 7.82
CA ARG A 49 3.72 5.73 8.48
C ARG A 49 4.19 7.17 8.33
N GLU A 50 5.49 7.42 8.48
CA GLU A 50 6.09 8.73 8.20
C GLU A 50 5.85 9.10 6.74
N ARG A 51 6.09 8.16 5.82
CA ARG A 51 5.83 8.37 4.39
C ARG A 51 4.35 8.62 4.09
N LEU A 52 3.44 7.89 4.74
CA LEU A 52 2.00 8.12 4.63
C LEU A 52 1.62 9.52 5.10
N ALA A 53 2.14 9.97 6.24
CA ALA A 53 1.87 11.29 6.79
C ALA A 53 2.39 12.42 5.88
N GLU A 54 3.57 12.25 5.26
CA GLU A 54 4.05 13.15 4.21
C GLU A 54 3.08 13.17 3.03
N LEU A 55 2.69 12.01 2.51
CA LEU A 55 1.79 11.92 1.36
C LEU A 55 0.40 12.51 1.63
N GLU A 56 -0.10 12.49 2.87
CA GLU A 56 -1.37 13.11 3.26
C GLU A 56 -1.28 14.64 3.36
N GLN A 57 -0.12 15.19 3.75
CA GLN A 57 0.10 16.65 3.84
C GLN A 57 0.23 17.32 2.48
N TRP A 58 0.74 16.57 1.49
CA TRP A 58 0.97 17.09 0.15
C TRP A 58 -0.15 16.64 -0.80
N ASN A 59 -0.65 17.53 -1.66
CA ASN A 59 -1.54 17.14 -2.78
C ASN A 59 -0.85 16.26 -3.86
N ILE A 60 0.24 15.57 -3.52
CA ILE A 60 1.06 14.69 -4.36
C ILE A 60 0.29 13.42 -4.78
N LEU A 61 -0.76 13.06 -4.06
CA LEU A 61 -1.50 11.81 -4.27
C LEU A 61 -2.11 11.64 -5.68
N ASN A 62 -2.70 12.70 -6.24
CA ASN A 62 -3.24 12.63 -7.60
C ASN A 62 -2.12 12.63 -8.65
N ARG A 63 -0.99 13.26 -8.33
CA ARG A 63 0.18 13.34 -9.21
C ARG A 63 0.81 11.96 -9.43
N ILE A 64 0.90 11.14 -8.38
CA ILE A 64 1.45 9.77 -8.49
C ILE A 64 0.65 8.92 -9.50
N VAL A 65 -0.68 9.04 -9.51
CA VAL A 65 -1.52 8.34 -10.50
C VAL A 65 -1.40 8.97 -11.88
N ASP A 66 -1.38 10.30 -11.97
CA ASP A 66 -1.26 11.02 -13.25
C ASP A 66 0.10 10.81 -13.93
N GLU A 67 1.15 10.49 -13.17
CA GLU A 67 2.47 10.13 -13.68
C GLU A 67 2.51 8.72 -14.30
N LEU A 68 1.52 7.85 -14.03
CA LEU A 68 1.44 6.55 -14.68
C LEU A 68 1.22 6.71 -16.19
N PRO A 69 2.17 6.31 -17.05
CA PRO A 69 1.99 6.40 -18.48
C PRO A 69 0.87 5.46 -18.93
N ALA A 70 -0.13 5.99 -19.63
CA ALA A 70 -1.36 5.25 -19.91
C ALA A 70 -1.20 4.17 -20.99
N TYR A 71 -0.24 4.32 -21.91
CA TYR A 71 -0.09 3.47 -23.10
C TYR A 71 1.34 3.03 -23.37
N GLU A 72 2.28 3.43 -22.53
CA GLU A 72 3.71 3.15 -22.71
C GLU A 72 4.28 2.74 -21.36
N CYS A 73 5.01 1.64 -21.29
CA CYS A 73 5.74 1.26 -20.09
C CYS A 73 7.05 0.68 -20.57
N ARG A 74 8.16 1.34 -20.26
CA ARG A 74 9.47 0.81 -20.63
C ARG A 74 9.73 -0.37 -19.72
N THR A 75 9.87 -1.56 -20.31
CA THR A 75 10.11 -2.82 -19.60
C THR A 75 11.35 -2.76 -18.70
N GLU A 76 12.28 -1.87 -19.03
CA GLU A 76 13.53 -1.57 -18.32
C GLU A 76 13.32 -0.74 -17.04
N ASN A 77 12.23 0.03 -16.95
CA ASN A 77 11.90 0.84 -15.78
C ASN A 77 10.39 0.74 -15.46
N PRO A 78 9.93 -0.41 -14.91
CA PRO A 78 8.55 -0.59 -14.50
C PRO A 78 8.20 0.35 -13.34
N ILE A 79 7.39 1.36 -13.63
CA ILE A 79 7.04 2.42 -12.68
C ILE A 79 6.44 1.88 -11.37
N LEU A 80 5.67 0.79 -11.40
CA LEU A 80 5.10 0.25 -10.15
C LEU A 80 6.09 -0.56 -9.32
N GLU A 81 7.16 -1.11 -9.88
CA GLU A 81 8.16 -1.82 -9.06
C GLU A 81 9.03 -0.83 -8.25
N ASN A 82 9.10 0.43 -8.69
CA ASN A 82 9.98 1.44 -8.09
C ASN A 82 9.23 2.49 -7.25
N HIS A 83 7.90 2.47 -7.20
CA HIS A 83 7.10 3.53 -6.57
C HIS A 83 6.17 2.97 -5.49
N GLN A 84 6.68 2.81 -4.26
CA GLN A 84 5.90 2.34 -3.11
C GLN A 84 4.74 3.29 -2.75
N ASP A 85 4.94 4.60 -2.95
CA ASP A 85 3.92 5.64 -2.71
C ASP A 85 2.63 5.41 -3.50
N PHE A 86 2.72 4.82 -4.70
CA PHE A 86 1.55 4.45 -5.48
C PHE A 86 0.66 3.47 -4.70
N PHE A 87 1.27 2.49 -4.02
CA PHE A 87 0.53 1.48 -3.27
C PHE A 87 0.00 2.02 -1.93
N LEU A 88 0.75 2.88 -1.25
CA LEU A 88 0.26 3.62 -0.07
C LEU A 88 -0.99 4.43 -0.45
N TYR A 89 -0.95 5.13 -1.57
CA TYR A 89 -2.11 5.83 -2.10
C TYR A 89 -3.28 4.87 -2.38
N PHE A 90 -3.03 3.84 -3.20
CA PHE A 90 -4.07 2.98 -3.76
C PHE A 90 -4.79 2.14 -2.70
N PHE A 91 -4.06 1.58 -1.73
CA PHE A 91 -4.63 0.65 -0.74
C PHE A 91 -5.00 1.32 0.59
N VAL A 92 -4.24 2.31 1.04
CA VAL A 92 -4.44 2.92 2.35
C VAL A 92 -5.23 4.22 2.22
N LEU A 93 -4.82 5.15 1.39
CA LEU A 93 -5.44 6.49 1.34
C LEU A 93 -6.72 6.56 0.51
N HIS A 94 -6.90 5.68 -0.47
CA HIS A 94 -7.98 5.76 -1.45
C HIS A 94 -9.39 5.42 -0.94
N LYS A 95 -9.57 5.09 0.36
CA LYS A 95 -10.88 4.73 0.94
C LYS A 95 -11.96 5.81 0.81
N ALA A 96 -11.59 7.06 0.50
CA ALA A 96 -12.50 8.18 0.44
C ALA A 96 -12.63 8.73 -1.00
N ARG A 97 -13.89 8.82 -1.48
CA ARG A 97 -14.41 9.70 -2.56
C ARG A 97 -14.65 9.02 -3.92
N THR A 98 -15.94 8.77 -4.15
CA THR A 98 -16.58 7.98 -5.21
C THR A 98 -16.45 8.48 -6.65
N GLN A 99 -15.79 9.63 -6.91
CA GLN A 99 -15.64 10.18 -8.28
C GLN A 99 -14.19 10.24 -8.77
N SER A 100 -13.26 10.75 -7.95
CA SER A 100 -11.82 10.69 -8.27
C SER A 100 -11.30 9.25 -8.28
N ALA A 101 -11.93 8.36 -7.49
CA ALA A 101 -11.63 6.95 -7.49
C ALA A 101 -11.80 6.28 -8.85
N ASN A 102 -12.92 6.51 -9.52
CA ASN A 102 -13.18 5.88 -10.81
C ASN A 102 -12.18 6.30 -11.89
N LYS A 103 -11.80 7.59 -11.95
CA LYS A 103 -10.81 8.08 -12.91
C LYS A 103 -9.43 7.47 -12.66
N ASN A 104 -9.01 7.42 -11.39
CA ASN A 104 -7.72 6.89 -11.00
C ASN A 104 -7.66 5.38 -11.23
N CYS A 105 -8.71 4.64 -10.88
CA CYS A 105 -8.87 3.22 -11.20
C CYS A 105 -8.76 2.96 -12.71
N MET A 106 -9.45 3.74 -13.56
CA MET A 106 -9.39 3.55 -15.01
C MET A 106 -7.99 3.76 -15.58
N ARG A 107 -7.24 4.74 -15.09
CA ARG A 107 -5.86 4.99 -15.52
C ARG A 107 -4.94 3.86 -15.09
N VAL A 108 -5.06 3.40 -13.85
CA VAL A 108 -4.31 2.25 -13.32
C VAL A 108 -4.62 1.01 -14.15
N PHE A 109 -5.88 0.64 -14.33
CA PHE A 109 -6.26 -0.54 -15.13
C PHE A 109 -5.70 -0.48 -16.54
N ARG A 110 -5.75 0.69 -17.18
CA ARG A 110 -5.18 0.87 -18.51
C ARG A 110 -3.67 0.62 -18.48
N HIS A 111 -2.92 1.23 -17.57
CA HIS A 111 -1.48 1.00 -17.44
C HIS A 111 -1.15 -0.49 -17.22
N LEU A 112 -1.87 -1.15 -16.30
CA LEU A 112 -1.65 -2.56 -15.98
C LEU A 112 -1.90 -3.49 -17.19
N ASN A 113 -2.86 -3.15 -18.06
CA ASN A 113 -3.10 -3.91 -19.29
C ASN A 113 -1.96 -3.77 -20.32
N TYR A 114 -1.23 -2.65 -20.30
CA TYR A 114 -0.12 -2.41 -21.23
C TYR A 114 1.24 -2.85 -20.67
N CYS A 115 1.39 -3.04 -19.35
CA CYS A 115 2.66 -3.35 -18.72
C CYS A 115 2.60 -4.59 -17.82
N TYR A 116 3.01 -5.74 -18.35
CA TYR A 116 3.00 -7.01 -17.61
C TYR A 116 3.83 -6.97 -16.32
N ARG A 117 4.99 -6.29 -16.28
CA ARG A 117 5.81 -6.15 -15.07
C ARG A 117 5.09 -5.37 -13.98
N CYS A 118 4.51 -4.22 -14.32
CA CYS A 118 3.68 -3.46 -13.39
C CYS A 118 2.44 -4.25 -12.95
N PHE A 119 1.80 -5.00 -13.84
CA PHE A 119 0.72 -5.93 -13.49
C PHE A 119 1.16 -7.00 -12.49
N LYS A 120 2.33 -7.60 -12.70
CA LYS A 120 2.91 -8.61 -11.81
C LYS A 120 3.20 -8.03 -10.42
N ALA A 121 3.83 -6.85 -10.36
CA ALA A 121 4.10 -6.13 -9.12
C ALA A 121 2.80 -5.80 -8.38
N PHE A 122 1.85 -5.18 -9.09
CA PHE A 122 0.55 -4.83 -8.54
C PHE A 122 -0.21 -6.04 -8.01
N SER A 123 -0.25 -7.14 -8.77
CA SER A 123 -0.91 -8.38 -8.37
C SER A 123 -0.25 -9.02 -7.15
N ALA A 124 1.08 -8.93 -7.02
CA ALA A 124 1.81 -9.44 -5.87
C ALA A 124 1.46 -8.65 -4.59
N VAL A 125 1.51 -7.32 -4.66
CA VAL A 125 1.11 -6.44 -3.54
C VAL A 125 -0.35 -6.68 -3.17
N SER A 126 -1.26 -6.63 -4.15
CA SER A 126 -2.70 -6.77 -3.95
C SER A 126 -3.05 -8.09 -3.26
N ARG A 127 -2.51 -9.21 -3.77
CA ARG A 127 -2.81 -10.53 -3.22
C ARG A 127 -2.36 -10.65 -1.77
N THR A 128 -1.13 -10.25 -1.47
CA THR A 128 -0.63 -10.32 -0.09
C THR A 128 -1.40 -9.37 0.82
N PHE A 129 -1.73 -8.18 0.35
CA PHE A 129 -2.52 -7.20 1.08
C PHE A 129 -3.88 -7.75 1.49
N PHE A 130 -4.69 -8.22 0.53
CA PHE A 130 -6.04 -8.70 0.82
C PHE A 130 -6.04 -9.97 1.68
N ASN A 131 -5.12 -10.91 1.43
CA ASN A 131 -5.00 -12.12 2.25
C ASN A 131 -4.61 -11.78 3.70
N THR A 132 -3.64 -10.88 3.88
CA THR A 132 -3.20 -10.45 5.22
C THR A 132 -4.34 -9.73 5.94
N LYS A 133 -5.04 -8.83 5.25
CA LYS A 133 -6.17 -8.08 5.82
C LYS A 133 -7.31 -9.01 6.27
N GLU A 134 -7.68 -10.00 5.44
CA GLU A 134 -8.68 -11.00 5.81
C GLU A 134 -8.26 -11.78 7.05
N ASN A 135 -6.99 -12.20 7.12
CA ASN A 135 -6.44 -12.89 8.28
C ASN A 135 -6.49 -12.02 9.55
N LEU A 136 -6.09 -10.75 9.48
CA LEU A 136 -6.14 -9.81 10.62
C LEU A 136 -7.59 -9.62 11.12
N ASN A 137 -8.53 -9.37 10.21
CA ASN A 137 -9.93 -9.19 10.56
C ASN A 137 -10.56 -10.47 11.15
N SER A 138 -10.15 -11.64 10.65
CA SER A 138 -10.61 -12.92 11.19
C SER A 138 -10.12 -13.18 12.63
N ARG A 139 -8.93 -12.67 13.00
CA ARG A 139 -8.38 -12.75 14.36
C ARG A 139 -9.15 -11.86 15.32
N ASP A 140 -9.50 -10.65 14.90
CA ASP A 140 -10.30 -9.72 15.70
C ASP A 140 -11.68 -10.28 16.04
N ASN A 141 -12.34 -10.95 15.08
CA ASN A 141 -13.64 -11.59 15.28
C ASN A 141 -13.60 -12.84 16.19
N ARG A 142 -12.40 -13.34 16.53
CA ARG A 142 -12.21 -14.52 17.39
C ARG A 142 -11.91 -14.16 18.85
N ILE A 143 -11.68 -12.89 19.18
CA ILE A 143 -11.59 -12.45 20.57
C ILE A 143 -13.03 -12.40 21.09
N PRO A 144 -13.47 -13.32 21.97
CA PRO A 144 -14.79 -13.22 22.55
C PRO A 144 -14.85 -11.93 23.36
N GLU A 145 -15.96 -11.20 23.28
CA GLU A 145 -16.30 -10.20 24.29
C GLU A 145 -16.21 -10.90 25.65
N THR A 146 -15.12 -10.68 26.38
CA THR A 146 -15.02 -11.11 27.76
C THR A 146 -16.11 -10.37 28.51
N THR A 147 -17.13 -11.14 28.88
CA THR A 147 -18.14 -10.88 29.90
C THR A 147 -17.71 -9.79 30.89
N GLY A 148 -18.55 -8.76 31.00
CA GLY A 148 -18.47 -7.76 32.07
C GLY A 148 -18.71 -8.32 33.46
#